data_AF-A0A7V1GIG6-F1
#
_entry.id   AF-A0A7V1GIG6-F1
#
_cell.length_a   1.000
_cell.length_b   1.000
_cell.length_c   1.000
_cell.angle_alpha   90.00
_cell.angle_beta   90.00
_cell.angle_gamma   90.00
#
_symmetry.space_group_name_H-M   'P 1'
#
loop_
_entity.id
_entity.type
_entity.pdbx_description
1 polymer ?
#
loop_
_entity_poly.entity_id
_entity_poly.type
_entity_poly.pdbx_seq_one_letter_code
_entity_poly.pdbx_strand_id
1 'polypeptide(L)'
;MKRRLLIGSLILVLFLMGCATTKVRFQRLDRAYRDIRGVKRVAILDFKSYGGRPESGRAASDLLVSGLLEPGFYEIVERQRIDEVVQEHRFNLSGMVSDATIRRMGQILGVDAVIFGTVSGYDVETIRGRTLATPGYYDKESGIYIPPIYRNYTMKSGSVAVSYRMINIETGRVIAAKSILKDFNKKRYDSAFFKLPSDGSILNDLLRKVTSRFVSEVSPHYINKKRKLEKGKDSFYTKQGVRFAKMGMWDAAIGEWQKALEKDPKNAWAHNNLGIAHERKGEVAKARREYQKASKLDPKEKRYKKNLVDLKKAHDKARGEYLATGSLKMVIRRKGDMVYIDLGKKHEVGVGEVFIVYREVAIKHPVTDEVIGTEEERIGKIKVNKVSEKMSIAEVIKEDPENKIKVKDKVRKRGGD
;
A
#
# COMPACT_ATOMS: atom_id res chain seq x y z
N MET A 1 74.12 30.81 2.14
CA MET A 1 73.00 31.69 1.77
C MET A 1 71.67 30.99 2.06
N LYS A 2 70.70 31.76 2.57
CA LYS A 2 69.41 31.37 3.18
C LYS A 2 68.44 30.68 2.21
N ARG A 3 67.61 29.74 2.72
CA ARG A 3 66.11 29.73 2.74
C ARG A 3 65.62 28.27 2.91
N ARG A 4 65.23 27.87 4.11
CA ARG A 4 63.91 27.99 4.79
C ARG A 4 62.99 26.79 4.53
N LEU A 5 62.77 26.04 5.61
CA LEU A 5 61.67 25.09 5.84
C LEU A 5 60.33 25.62 5.33
N LEU A 6 59.56 24.75 4.68
CA LEU A 6 58.11 24.86 4.58
C LEU A 6 57.52 23.50 4.99
N ILE A 7 57.46 23.32 6.32
CA ILE A 7 56.48 22.44 6.97
C ILE A 7 55.15 23.18 6.81
N GLY A 8 54.24 22.66 5.98
CA GLY A 8 52.99 23.33 5.66
C GLY A 8 51.84 22.35 5.48
N SER A 9 50.99 22.27 6.49
CA SER A 9 49.62 21.74 6.45
C SER A 9 49.44 20.23 6.32
N LEU A 10 49.76 19.52 7.41
CA LEU A 10 48.93 18.42 7.88
C LEU A 10 47.54 19.01 8.19
N ILE A 11 46.62 18.99 7.22
CA ILE A 11 45.23 19.33 7.46
C ILE A 11 44.67 18.27 8.39
N LEU A 12 44.71 18.61 9.67
CA LEU A 12 43.96 18.01 10.75
C LEU A 12 42.49 17.96 10.31
N VAL A 13 42.05 16.79 9.83
CA VAL A 13 40.63 16.49 9.69
C VAL A 13 40.07 16.48 11.11
N LEU A 14 39.68 17.67 11.56
CA LEU A 14 38.81 17.86 12.71
C LEU A 14 37.57 17.03 12.45
N PHE A 15 37.54 15.84 13.05
CA PHE A 15 36.31 15.11 13.31
C PHE A 15 35.43 16.06 14.11
N LEU A 16 34.60 16.82 13.40
CA LEU A 16 33.39 17.38 13.96
C LEU A 16 32.55 16.18 14.40
N MET A 17 32.78 15.71 15.63
CA MET A 17 31.84 14.94 16.42
C MET A 17 30.64 15.83 16.77
N GLY A 18 30.07 16.49 15.77
CA GLY A 18 28.72 17.01 15.84
C GLY A 18 27.85 15.81 16.17
N CYS A 19 27.04 15.93 17.21
CA CYS A 19 26.14 14.91 17.74
C CYS A 19 25.41 14.15 16.60
N ALA A 20 26.06 13.12 16.08
CA ALA A 20 25.64 12.47 14.85
C ALA A 20 24.29 11.82 15.11
N THR A 21 23.26 12.34 14.46
CA THR A 21 21.88 11.93 14.71
C THR A 21 21.78 10.40 14.61
N THR A 22 21.13 9.72 15.57
CA THR A 22 20.90 8.27 15.46
C THR A 22 19.73 7.93 14.54
N LYS A 23 19.25 8.91 13.78
CA LYS A 23 18.17 8.73 12.83
C LYS A 23 18.77 8.12 11.56
N VAL A 24 18.40 6.87 11.30
CA VAL A 24 18.76 6.15 10.08
C VAL A 24 17.58 6.18 9.12
N ARG A 25 17.88 6.34 7.83
CA ARG A 25 16.93 6.15 6.73
C ARG A 25 17.32 4.89 6.00
N PHE A 26 16.35 4.03 5.73
CA PHE A 26 16.57 2.83 4.95
C PHE A 26 15.34 2.51 4.13
N GLN A 27 15.55 1.84 3.00
CA GLN A 27 14.49 1.21 2.25
C GLN A 27 14.22 -0.17 2.82
N ARG A 28 12.93 -0.49 2.98
CA ARG A 28 12.45 -1.82 3.32
C ARG A 28 11.68 -2.36 2.13
N LEU A 29 12.04 -3.55 1.67
CA LEU A 29 11.24 -4.27 0.70
C LEU A 29 9.99 -4.81 1.40
N ASP A 30 8.82 -4.28 1.04
CA ASP A 30 7.54 -4.83 1.43
C ASP A 30 7.04 -5.78 0.36
N ARG A 31 6.31 -6.82 0.78
CA ARG A 31 5.62 -7.73 -0.13
C ARG A 31 4.44 -7.01 -0.79
N ALA A 32 4.05 -7.48 -1.96
CA ALA A 32 2.77 -7.12 -2.57
C ALA A 32 1.63 -7.36 -1.57
N TYR A 33 0.63 -6.48 -1.57
CA TYR A 33 -0.53 -6.62 -0.68
C TYR A 33 -1.45 -7.78 -1.07
N ARG A 34 -1.35 -8.27 -2.31
CA ARG A 34 -2.10 -9.45 -2.77
C ARG A 34 -1.19 -10.67 -2.91
N ASP A 35 -1.76 -11.86 -2.75
CA ASP A 35 -1.04 -13.09 -3.07
C ASP A 35 -0.97 -13.26 -4.59
N ILE A 36 0.20 -13.05 -5.16
CA ILE A 36 0.45 -13.17 -6.61
C ILE A 36 1.57 -14.17 -6.87
N ARG A 37 1.76 -15.12 -5.93
CA ARG A 37 2.76 -16.17 -6.07
C ARG A 37 2.52 -16.95 -7.36
N GLY A 38 3.57 -17.06 -8.16
CA GLY A 38 3.56 -17.80 -9.44
C GLY A 38 3.47 -16.90 -10.66
N VAL A 39 3.06 -15.64 -10.55
CA VAL A 39 3.10 -14.70 -11.67
C VAL A 39 4.52 -14.16 -11.83
N LYS A 40 5.11 -14.38 -13.00
CA LYS A 40 6.42 -13.87 -13.40
C LYS A 40 6.34 -13.04 -14.66
N ARG A 41 5.60 -13.49 -15.66
CA ARG A 41 5.44 -12.83 -16.95
C ARG A 41 4.10 -12.09 -17.00
N VAL A 42 4.12 -10.80 -17.29
CA VAL A 42 2.93 -9.94 -17.26
C VAL A 42 2.83 -9.14 -18.55
N ALA A 43 1.64 -9.12 -19.16
CA ALA A 43 1.31 -8.17 -20.22
C ALA A 43 0.46 -7.03 -19.64
N ILE A 44 0.78 -5.79 -20.02
CA ILE A 44 0.01 -4.61 -19.64
C ILE A 44 -0.60 -4.06 -20.93
N LEU A 45 -1.92 -4.09 -21.01
CA LEU A 45 -2.64 -3.52 -22.13
C LEU A 45 -2.82 -2.01 -21.94
N ASP A 46 -2.94 -1.30 -23.04
CA ASP A 46 -3.28 0.11 -23.00
C ASP A 46 -4.63 0.32 -22.31
N PHE A 47 -4.60 1.14 -21.26
CA PHE A 47 -5.80 1.52 -20.53
C PHE A 47 -6.70 2.35 -21.44
N LYS A 48 -8.00 2.17 -21.28
CA LYS A 48 -8.98 2.94 -22.06
C LYS A 48 -9.23 4.30 -21.43
N SER A 49 -9.22 5.34 -22.23
CA SER A 49 -9.59 6.69 -21.80
C SER A 49 -11.09 6.92 -21.92
N TYR A 50 -11.73 7.31 -20.81
CA TYR A 50 -13.14 7.69 -20.77
C TYR A 50 -13.30 9.08 -20.17
N GLY A 51 -13.61 10.06 -21.02
CA GLY A 51 -13.71 11.46 -20.63
C GLY A 51 -12.33 12.08 -20.30
N GLY A 52 -12.25 13.41 -20.36
CA GLY A 52 -11.00 14.13 -20.22
C GLY A 52 -10.08 13.94 -21.43
N ARG A 53 -8.77 13.84 -21.20
CA ARG A 53 -7.78 13.86 -22.29
C ARG A 53 -7.54 12.47 -22.91
N PRO A 54 -7.48 12.34 -24.25
CA PRO A 54 -7.31 11.05 -24.95
C PRO A 54 -6.04 10.27 -24.60
N GLU A 55 -4.97 10.96 -24.22
CA GLU A 55 -3.67 10.37 -23.89
C GLU A 55 -3.62 9.70 -22.50
N SER A 56 -4.66 9.87 -21.69
CA SER A 56 -4.70 9.47 -20.28
C SER A 56 -4.47 7.97 -20.06
N GLY A 57 -5.02 7.13 -20.93
CA GLY A 57 -4.92 5.68 -20.87
C GLY A 57 -3.51 5.20 -21.16
N ARG A 58 -2.89 5.73 -22.22
CA ARG A 58 -1.49 5.44 -22.56
C ARG A 58 -0.54 5.90 -21.45
N ALA A 59 -0.74 7.11 -20.92
CA ALA A 59 0.06 7.62 -19.81
C ALA A 59 -0.03 6.74 -18.55
N ALA A 60 -1.22 6.20 -18.24
CA ALA A 60 -1.39 5.29 -17.11
C ALA A 60 -0.65 3.96 -17.32
N SER A 61 -0.72 3.44 -18.54
CA SER A 61 -0.08 2.19 -18.95
C SER A 61 1.45 2.32 -18.88
N ASP A 62 2.01 3.41 -19.39
CA ASP A 62 3.46 3.66 -19.38
C ASP A 62 4.01 3.80 -17.94
N LEU A 63 3.29 4.54 -17.08
CA LEU A 63 3.69 4.66 -15.67
C LEU A 63 3.60 3.32 -14.93
N LEU A 64 2.63 2.49 -15.30
CA LEU A 64 2.48 1.17 -14.70
C LEU A 64 3.59 0.21 -15.15
N VAL A 65 3.94 0.22 -16.44
CA VAL A 65 5.10 -0.52 -16.97
C VAL A 65 6.35 -0.12 -16.20
N SER A 66 6.66 1.18 -16.10
CA SER A 66 7.80 1.69 -15.33
C SER A 66 7.79 1.19 -13.88
N GLY A 67 6.64 1.31 -13.20
CA GLY A 67 6.51 0.94 -11.80
C GLY A 67 6.61 -0.56 -11.51
N LEU A 68 6.26 -1.43 -12.47
CA LEU A 68 6.37 -2.88 -12.34
C LEU A 68 7.71 -3.43 -12.85
N LEU A 69 8.37 -2.73 -13.77
CA LEU A 69 9.67 -3.11 -14.31
C LEU A 69 10.82 -2.75 -13.36
N GLU A 70 10.81 -1.53 -12.78
CA GLU A 70 11.88 -1.02 -11.91
C GLU A 70 12.26 -1.97 -10.76
N PRO A 71 11.30 -2.63 -10.06
CA PRO A 71 11.64 -3.56 -8.98
C PRO A 71 12.24 -4.90 -9.45
N GLY A 72 12.11 -5.24 -10.73
CA GLY A 72 12.63 -6.48 -11.32
C GLY A 72 11.90 -7.77 -10.91
N PHE A 73 10.66 -7.68 -10.39
CA PHE A 73 9.87 -8.86 -9.99
C PHE A 73 9.09 -9.50 -11.15
N TYR A 74 8.90 -8.76 -12.25
CA TYR A 74 8.12 -9.20 -13.41
C TYR A 74 8.93 -9.06 -14.70
N GLU A 75 8.79 -10.03 -15.59
CA GLU A 75 9.12 -9.91 -17.00
C GLU A 75 7.91 -9.29 -17.70
N ILE A 76 8.05 -8.06 -18.18
CA ILE A 76 6.96 -7.35 -18.85
C ILE A 76 7.08 -7.55 -20.35
N VAL A 77 6.00 -8.00 -20.99
CA VAL A 77 5.96 -8.15 -22.44
C VAL A 77 6.00 -6.77 -23.10
N GLU A 78 6.84 -6.64 -24.12
CA GLU A 78 6.97 -5.40 -24.88
C GLU A 78 5.67 -5.03 -25.60
N ARG A 79 5.36 -3.73 -25.63
CA ARG A 79 4.14 -3.22 -26.26
C ARG A 79 4.01 -3.66 -27.72
N GLN A 80 5.11 -3.60 -28.50
CA GLN A 80 5.11 -4.01 -29.90
C GLN A 80 4.62 -5.45 -30.07
N ARG A 81 5.06 -6.37 -29.20
CA ARG A 81 4.62 -7.76 -29.24
C ARG A 81 3.13 -7.92 -28.93
N ILE A 82 2.60 -7.10 -28.03
CA ILE A 82 1.16 -7.06 -27.74
C ILE A 82 0.39 -6.59 -28.98
N ASP A 83 0.86 -5.52 -29.63
CA ASP A 83 0.22 -4.96 -30.82
C ASP A 83 0.21 -5.94 -32.00
N GLU A 84 1.31 -6.67 -32.22
CA GLU A 84 1.39 -7.76 -33.21
C GLU A 84 0.31 -8.81 -32.97
N VAL A 85 0.22 -9.35 -31.74
CA VAL A 85 -0.78 -10.39 -31.39
C VAL A 85 -2.20 -9.87 -31.55
N VAL A 86 -2.45 -8.60 -31.21
CA VAL A 86 -3.75 -7.96 -31.37
C VAL A 86 -4.15 -7.89 -32.85
N GLN A 87 -3.22 -7.48 -33.71
CA GLN A 87 -3.43 -7.36 -35.14
C GLN A 87 -3.61 -8.73 -35.82
N GLU A 88 -2.70 -9.68 -35.57
CA GLU A 88 -2.70 -11.02 -36.16
C GLU A 88 -3.99 -11.80 -35.87
N HIS A 89 -4.45 -11.75 -34.62
CA HIS A 89 -5.64 -12.48 -34.19
C HIS A 89 -6.93 -11.66 -34.28
N ARG A 90 -6.87 -10.47 -34.90
CA ARG A 90 -7.99 -9.54 -35.10
C ARG A 90 -8.77 -9.29 -33.81
N PHE A 91 -8.06 -9.16 -32.69
CA PHE A 91 -8.70 -8.89 -31.41
C PHE A 91 -9.33 -7.51 -31.44
N ASN A 92 -10.66 -7.44 -31.31
CA ASN A 92 -11.34 -6.16 -31.27
C ASN A 92 -11.17 -5.50 -29.89
N LEU A 93 -10.15 -4.66 -29.74
CA LEU A 93 -9.90 -3.89 -28.52
C LEU A 93 -10.76 -2.63 -28.41
N SER A 94 -11.53 -2.27 -29.45
CA SER A 94 -12.34 -1.05 -29.44
C SER A 94 -13.61 -1.15 -28.58
N GLY A 95 -14.07 -2.36 -28.20
CA GLY A 95 -15.26 -2.61 -27.37
C GLY A 95 -14.98 -3.16 -25.95
N MET A 96 -16.00 -3.56 -25.19
CA MET A 96 -15.79 -4.29 -23.92
C MET A 96 -15.01 -5.58 -24.20
N VAL A 97 -13.75 -5.61 -23.81
CA VAL A 97 -12.91 -6.81 -23.96
C VAL A 97 -13.38 -7.81 -22.92
N SER A 98 -13.95 -8.93 -23.38
CA SER A 98 -14.38 -9.99 -22.49
C SER A 98 -13.16 -10.62 -21.78
N ASP A 99 -13.38 -11.13 -20.57
CA ASP A 99 -12.33 -11.86 -19.84
C ASP A 99 -11.81 -13.07 -20.65
N ALA A 100 -12.66 -13.67 -21.50
CA ALA A 100 -12.27 -14.75 -22.40
C ALA A 100 -11.29 -14.29 -23.49
N THR A 101 -11.52 -13.11 -24.08
CA THR A 101 -10.60 -12.50 -25.06
C THR A 101 -9.24 -12.20 -24.43
N ILE A 102 -9.24 -11.64 -23.21
CA ILE A 102 -8.01 -11.38 -22.44
C ILE A 102 -7.24 -12.67 -22.16
N ARG A 103 -7.93 -13.75 -21.77
CA ARG A 103 -7.30 -15.05 -21.53
C ARG A 103 -6.64 -15.62 -22.77
N ARG A 104 -7.36 -15.63 -23.90
CA ARG A 104 -6.80 -16.14 -25.16
C ARG A 104 -5.57 -15.34 -25.59
N MET A 105 -5.64 -14.02 -25.50
CA MET A 105 -4.49 -13.15 -25.79
C MET A 105 -3.33 -13.41 -24.83
N GLY A 106 -3.59 -13.56 -23.53
CA GLY A 106 -2.57 -13.89 -22.54
C GLY A 106 -1.90 -15.24 -22.80
N GLN A 107 -2.66 -16.24 -23.27
CA GLN A 107 -2.13 -17.54 -23.68
C GLN A 107 -1.20 -17.42 -24.89
N ILE A 108 -1.58 -16.63 -25.89
CA ILE A 108 -0.76 -16.40 -27.10
C ILE A 108 0.52 -15.63 -26.75
N LEU A 109 0.42 -14.62 -25.88
CA LEU A 109 1.57 -13.86 -25.38
C LEU A 109 2.47 -14.69 -24.43
N GLY A 110 1.99 -15.84 -23.95
CA GLY A 110 2.72 -16.69 -23.01
C GLY A 110 2.94 -16.04 -21.65
N VAL A 111 1.96 -15.28 -21.15
CA VAL A 111 2.03 -14.57 -19.86
C VAL A 111 1.21 -15.26 -18.77
N ASP A 112 1.65 -15.10 -17.53
CA ASP A 112 0.96 -15.63 -16.35
C ASP A 112 -0.23 -14.76 -15.96
N ALA A 113 -0.13 -13.44 -16.25
CA ALA A 113 -1.19 -12.49 -15.99
C ALA A 113 -1.26 -11.36 -17.03
N VAL A 114 -2.47 -10.83 -17.23
CA VAL A 114 -2.70 -9.63 -18.03
C VAL A 114 -3.31 -8.54 -17.15
N ILE A 115 -2.77 -7.32 -17.25
CA ILE A 115 -3.29 -6.12 -16.59
C ILE A 115 -3.93 -5.21 -17.63
N PHE A 116 -5.11 -4.71 -17.32
CA PHE A 116 -5.85 -3.78 -18.17
C PHE A 116 -6.80 -2.93 -17.32
N GLY A 117 -7.35 -1.88 -17.92
CA GLY A 117 -8.21 -0.99 -17.16
C GLY A 117 -8.70 0.22 -17.93
N THR A 118 -9.20 1.19 -17.17
CA THR A 118 -9.79 2.42 -17.66
C THR A 118 -9.28 3.61 -16.87
N VAL A 119 -9.13 4.74 -17.52
CA VAL A 119 -8.83 6.04 -16.91
C VAL A 119 -10.01 6.96 -17.17
N SER A 120 -10.51 7.61 -16.13
CA SER A 120 -11.60 8.59 -16.22
C SER A 120 -11.32 9.81 -15.36
N GLY A 121 -12.07 10.89 -15.62
CA GLY A 121 -11.96 12.15 -14.89
C GLY A 121 -10.59 12.83 -15.03
N TYR A 122 -9.78 12.48 -16.03
CA TYR A 122 -8.43 13.00 -16.27
C TYR A 122 -8.48 14.40 -16.87
N ASP A 123 -8.82 15.38 -16.03
CA ASP A 123 -8.90 16.78 -16.44
C ASP A 123 -8.61 17.75 -15.29
N VAL A 124 -8.34 19.01 -15.62
CA VAL A 124 -8.10 20.11 -14.67
C VAL A 124 -8.94 21.31 -15.07
N GLU A 125 -9.85 21.69 -14.19
CA GLU A 125 -10.65 22.89 -14.31
C GLU A 125 -9.95 24.07 -13.62
N THR A 126 -9.98 25.23 -14.29
CA THR A 126 -9.52 26.50 -13.72
C THR A 126 -10.73 27.39 -13.42
N ILE A 127 -10.99 27.60 -12.13
CA ILE A 127 -12.09 28.42 -11.64
C ILE A 127 -11.53 29.78 -11.21
N ARG A 128 -12.07 30.87 -11.75
CA ARG A 128 -11.77 32.24 -11.30
C ARG A 128 -12.95 32.77 -10.51
N GLY A 129 -12.66 33.45 -9.41
CA GLY A 129 -13.71 33.99 -8.55
C GLY A 129 -13.22 35.14 -7.69
N ARG A 130 -14.16 35.65 -6.90
CA ARG A 130 -13.94 36.76 -5.98
C ARG A 130 -14.46 36.38 -4.61
N THR A 131 -13.74 36.73 -3.55
CA THR A 131 -14.15 36.46 -2.16
C THR A 131 -14.10 37.74 -1.35
N LEU A 132 -15.01 37.88 -0.39
CA LEU A 132 -14.98 38.97 0.58
C LEU A 132 -13.70 38.84 1.43
N ALA A 133 -12.92 39.91 1.51
CA ALA A 133 -11.70 39.98 2.32
C ALA A 133 -11.94 40.80 3.59
N THR A 134 -12.63 41.93 3.46
CA THR A 134 -13.06 42.76 4.58
C THR A 134 -14.52 43.14 4.36
N PRO A 135 -15.44 42.85 5.30
CA PRO A 135 -16.81 43.33 5.21
C PRO A 135 -16.84 44.86 5.25
N GLY A 136 -17.82 45.46 4.57
CA GLY A 136 -18.06 46.90 4.68
C GLY A 136 -18.64 47.25 6.04
N TYR A 137 -18.34 48.43 6.54
CA TYR A 137 -18.86 48.91 7.82
C TYR A 137 -19.07 50.42 7.78
N TYR A 138 -19.97 50.89 8.65
CA TYR A 138 -20.23 52.32 8.83
C TYR A 138 -19.40 52.82 10.00
N ASP A 139 -18.55 53.81 9.76
CA ASP A 139 -17.80 54.48 10.81
C ASP A 139 -18.68 55.55 11.46
N LYS A 140 -18.99 55.36 12.75
CA LYS A 140 -19.91 56.24 13.48
C LYS A 140 -19.28 57.58 13.85
N GLU A 141 -17.96 57.65 13.96
CA GLU A 141 -17.25 58.87 14.35
C GLU A 141 -17.09 59.82 13.16
N SER A 142 -16.76 59.27 11.99
CA SER A 142 -16.61 60.05 10.76
C SER A 142 -17.91 60.20 9.96
N GLY A 143 -18.92 59.36 10.23
CA GLY A 143 -20.16 59.32 9.46
C GLY A 143 -20.00 58.74 8.05
N ILE A 144 -18.88 58.06 7.78
CA ILE A 144 -18.53 57.56 6.44
C ILE A 144 -18.79 56.04 6.36
N TYR A 145 -19.45 55.60 5.28
CA TYR A 145 -19.55 54.18 4.95
C TYR A 145 -18.29 53.71 4.22
N ILE A 146 -17.63 52.69 4.77
CA ILE A 146 -16.47 52.03 4.17
C ILE A 146 -16.96 50.76 3.46
N PRO A 147 -16.86 50.66 2.11
CA PRO A 147 -17.38 49.53 1.37
C PRO A 147 -16.55 48.26 1.58
N PRO A 148 -17.15 47.07 1.35
CA PRO A 148 -16.43 45.80 1.45
C PRO A 148 -15.27 45.69 0.47
N ILE A 149 -14.16 45.13 0.95
CA ILE A 149 -12.98 44.85 0.12
C ILE A 149 -13.06 43.40 -0.34
N TYR A 150 -12.94 43.21 -1.66
CA TYR A 150 -12.96 41.90 -2.30
C TYR A 150 -11.58 41.53 -2.85
N ARG A 151 -11.24 40.23 -2.78
CA ARG A 151 -10.02 39.67 -3.38
C ARG A 151 -10.36 38.68 -4.47
N ASN A 152 -9.72 38.84 -5.62
CA ASN A 152 -9.78 37.90 -6.72
C ASN A 152 -8.92 36.68 -6.44
N TYR A 153 -9.38 35.52 -6.88
CA TYR A 153 -8.63 34.27 -6.80
C TYR A 153 -8.77 33.45 -8.08
N THR A 154 -7.74 32.66 -8.34
CA THR A 154 -7.76 31.55 -9.29
C THR A 154 -7.63 30.25 -8.52
N MET A 155 -8.44 29.24 -8.84
CA MET A 155 -8.41 27.92 -8.25
C MET A 155 -8.27 26.89 -9.36
N LYS A 156 -7.38 25.92 -9.17
CA LYS A 156 -7.32 24.73 -10.03
C LYS A 156 -7.87 23.53 -9.29
N SER A 157 -8.80 22.83 -9.92
CA SER A 157 -9.41 21.59 -9.45
C SER A 157 -9.17 20.52 -10.49
N GLY A 158 -8.59 19.37 -10.12
CA GLY A 158 -8.36 18.28 -11.06
C GLY A 158 -8.60 16.93 -10.40
N SER A 159 -8.99 15.96 -11.19
CA SER A 159 -9.22 14.58 -10.75
C SER A 159 -8.49 13.60 -11.66
N VAL A 160 -8.23 12.40 -11.17
CA VAL A 160 -7.86 11.23 -11.98
C VAL A 160 -8.43 10.00 -11.29
N ALA A 161 -9.27 9.25 -12.00
CA ALA A 161 -9.73 7.93 -11.60
C ALA A 161 -9.10 6.88 -12.51
N VAL A 162 -8.49 5.84 -11.92
CA VAL A 162 -8.02 4.67 -12.66
C VAL A 162 -8.64 3.43 -12.06
N SER A 163 -9.30 2.65 -12.91
CA SER A 163 -9.80 1.32 -12.59
C SER A 163 -8.92 0.30 -13.28
N TYR A 164 -8.35 -0.63 -12.53
CA TYR A 164 -7.49 -1.69 -13.05
C TYR A 164 -8.04 -3.07 -12.70
N ARG A 165 -7.72 -4.04 -13.54
CA ARG A 165 -7.97 -5.47 -13.36
C ARG A 165 -6.71 -6.23 -13.77
N MET A 166 -6.40 -7.27 -13.01
CA MET A 166 -5.33 -8.23 -13.29
C MET A 166 -5.94 -9.62 -13.28
N ILE A 167 -5.81 -10.34 -14.40
CA ILE A 167 -6.35 -11.69 -14.57
C ILE A 167 -5.19 -12.67 -14.64
N ASN A 168 -5.26 -13.74 -13.83
CA ASN A 168 -4.37 -14.89 -13.97
C ASN A 168 -4.83 -15.73 -15.18
N ILE A 169 -3.94 -15.98 -16.13
CA ILE A 169 -4.30 -16.58 -17.42
C ILE A 169 -4.65 -18.05 -17.31
N GLU A 170 -3.90 -18.79 -16.48
CA GLU A 170 -4.11 -20.21 -16.19
C GLU A 170 -5.52 -20.44 -15.64
N THR A 171 -5.84 -19.81 -14.52
CA THR A 171 -7.11 -19.99 -13.80
C THR A 171 -8.27 -19.17 -14.35
N GLY A 172 -7.98 -18.12 -15.13
CA GLY A 172 -8.96 -17.14 -15.59
C GLY A 172 -9.53 -16.24 -14.52
N ARG A 173 -9.00 -16.27 -13.29
CA ARG A 173 -9.52 -15.50 -12.16
C ARG A 173 -8.94 -14.10 -12.12
N VAL A 174 -9.76 -13.12 -11.74
CA VAL A 174 -9.30 -11.78 -11.38
C VAL A 174 -8.56 -11.87 -10.04
N ILE A 175 -7.25 -11.63 -10.05
CA ILE A 175 -6.38 -11.70 -8.87
C ILE A 175 -6.14 -10.32 -8.25
N ALA A 176 -6.32 -9.25 -9.02
CA ALA A 176 -6.37 -7.89 -8.51
C ALA A 176 -7.40 -7.06 -9.27
N ALA A 177 -8.21 -6.30 -8.55
CA ALA A 177 -9.09 -5.29 -9.13
C ALA A 177 -9.32 -4.16 -8.13
N LYS A 178 -9.31 -2.93 -8.61
CA LYS A 178 -9.66 -1.75 -7.81
C LYS A 178 -9.95 -0.57 -8.72
N SER A 179 -10.75 0.36 -8.21
CA SER A 179 -10.85 1.71 -8.72
C SER A 179 -10.25 2.68 -7.70
N ILE A 180 -9.40 3.59 -8.17
CA ILE A 180 -8.73 4.58 -7.33
C ILE A 180 -8.96 5.96 -7.92
N LEU A 181 -9.60 6.83 -7.14
CA LEU A 181 -9.77 8.25 -7.43
C LEU A 181 -8.75 9.08 -6.63
N LYS A 182 -8.17 10.09 -7.28
CA LYS A 182 -7.36 11.13 -6.65
C LYS A 182 -7.71 12.49 -7.20
N ASP A 183 -7.83 13.44 -6.27
CA ASP A 183 -8.20 14.82 -6.58
C ASP A 183 -7.11 15.80 -6.12
N PHE A 184 -7.07 16.93 -6.79
CA PHE A 184 -6.23 18.09 -6.50
C PHE A 184 -7.12 19.32 -6.45
N ASN A 185 -6.97 20.14 -5.40
CA ASN A 185 -7.59 21.44 -5.35
C ASN A 185 -6.62 22.44 -4.75
N LYS A 186 -6.34 23.55 -5.46
CA LYS A 186 -5.50 24.62 -4.94
C LYS A 186 -5.98 25.98 -5.40
N LYS A 187 -6.25 26.85 -4.42
CA LYS A 187 -6.61 28.27 -4.61
C LYS A 187 -5.38 29.17 -4.47
N ARG A 188 -5.32 30.21 -5.29
CA ARG A 188 -4.31 31.28 -5.27
C ARG A 188 -5.01 32.63 -5.40
N TYR A 189 -4.76 33.53 -4.47
CA TYR A 189 -5.15 34.93 -4.59
C TYR A 189 -4.21 35.67 -5.54
N ASP A 190 -4.70 36.70 -6.23
CA ASP A 190 -3.87 37.45 -7.17
C ASP A 190 -2.68 38.14 -6.48
N SER A 191 -2.80 38.47 -5.20
CA SER A 191 -1.72 39.01 -4.36
C SER A 191 -0.65 37.98 -3.94
N ALA A 192 -0.83 36.69 -4.21
CA ALA A 192 0.11 35.65 -3.79
C ALA A 192 1.29 35.51 -4.78
N PHE A 193 2.50 35.47 -4.25
CA PHE A 193 3.76 35.40 -5.02
C PHE A 193 4.06 34.04 -5.68
N PHE A 194 3.39 32.96 -5.27
CA PHE A 194 3.62 31.63 -5.85
C PHE A 194 2.73 31.39 -7.08
N LYS A 195 3.22 30.64 -8.07
CA LYS A 195 2.41 30.23 -9.24
C LYS A 195 1.63 28.94 -8.96
N LEU A 196 0.42 28.83 -9.51
CA LEU A 196 -0.31 27.56 -9.53
C LEU A 196 0.41 26.57 -10.47
N PRO A 197 0.42 25.27 -10.16
CA PRO A 197 0.98 24.25 -11.04
C PRO A 197 0.30 24.23 -12.42
N SER A 198 1.02 23.78 -13.45
CA SER A 198 0.44 23.52 -14.77
C SER A 198 -0.50 22.32 -14.72
N ASP A 199 -1.45 22.24 -15.67
CA ASP A 199 -2.44 21.14 -15.70
C ASP A 199 -1.75 19.80 -15.87
N GLY A 200 -0.78 19.71 -16.78
CA GLY A 200 0.04 18.51 -16.98
C GLY A 200 0.80 18.10 -15.72
N SER A 201 1.32 19.06 -14.92
CA SER A 201 1.98 18.74 -13.65
C SER A 201 1.00 18.18 -12.62
N ILE A 202 -0.24 18.70 -12.56
CA ILE A 202 -1.29 18.20 -11.67
C ILE A 202 -1.68 16.78 -12.08
N LEU A 203 -2.00 16.57 -13.35
CA LEU A 203 -2.44 15.29 -13.89
C LEU A 203 -1.38 14.20 -13.75
N ASN A 204 -0.11 14.51 -14.03
CA ASN A 204 1.01 13.58 -13.85
C ASN A 204 1.21 13.21 -12.37
N ASP A 205 1.12 14.16 -11.44
CA ASP A 205 1.22 13.89 -9.99
C ASP A 205 0.07 13.00 -9.49
N LEU A 206 -1.17 13.32 -9.89
CA LEU A 206 -2.35 12.51 -9.56
C LEU A 206 -2.22 11.08 -10.12
N LEU A 207 -1.86 10.95 -11.39
CA LEU A 207 -1.72 9.64 -12.04
C LEU A 207 -0.60 8.79 -11.42
N ARG A 208 0.54 9.40 -11.04
CA ARG A 208 1.61 8.72 -10.28
C ARG A 208 1.14 8.24 -8.92
N LYS A 209 0.36 9.05 -8.20
CA LYS A 209 -0.23 8.65 -6.90
C LYS A 209 -1.19 7.48 -7.04
N VAL A 210 -2.00 7.46 -8.11
CA VAL A 210 -2.90 6.35 -8.40
C VAL A 210 -2.11 5.08 -8.76
N THR A 211 -1.18 5.20 -9.70
CA THR A 211 -0.39 4.06 -10.23
C THR A 211 0.51 3.45 -9.17
N SER A 212 1.20 4.26 -8.36
CA SER A 212 2.03 3.76 -7.25
C SER A 212 1.24 2.96 -6.22
N ARG A 213 -0.03 3.32 -5.98
CA ARG A 213 -0.91 2.54 -5.10
C ARG A 213 -1.21 1.17 -5.70
N PHE A 214 -1.49 1.08 -7.01
CA PHE A 214 -1.67 -0.21 -7.66
C PHE A 214 -0.40 -1.05 -7.66
N VAL A 215 0.75 -0.47 -8.03
CA VAL A 215 2.05 -1.14 -7.98
C VAL A 215 2.31 -1.72 -6.59
N SER A 216 2.00 -0.99 -5.51
CA SER A 216 2.15 -1.51 -4.15
C SER A 216 1.24 -2.68 -3.80
N GLU A 217 0.09 -2.79 -4.48
CA GLU A 217 -0.83 -3.92 -4.30
C GLU A 217 -0.34 -5.18 -4.98
N VAL A 218 0.20 -5.02 -6.19
CA VAL A 218 0.54 -6.15 -7.05
C VAL A 218 2.03 -6.40 -7.21
N SER A 219 2.90 -5.62 -6.58
CA SER A 219 4.34 -5.81 -6.65
C SER A 219 4.97 -5.58 -5.28
N PRO A 220 5.97 -6.39 -4.90
CA PRO A 220 6.84 -5.99 -3.81
C PRO A 220 7.45 -4.63 -4.13
N HIS A 221 7.49 -3.75 -3.15
CA HIS A 221 7.88 -2.35 -3.35
C HIS A 221 8.73 -1.87 -2.19
N TYR A 222 9.72 -1.04 -2.50
CA TYR A 222 10.56 -0.43 -1.49
C TYR A 222 9.84 0.75 -0.85
N ILE A 223 9.75 0.72 0.48
CA ILE A 223 9.26 1.86 1.26
C ILE A 223 10.39 2.49 2.06
N ASN A 224 10.43 3.81 2.04
CA ASN A 224 11.38 4.58 2.85
C ASN A 224 10.93 4.59 4.31
N LYS A 225 11.78 4.10 5.20
CA LYS A 225 11.58 4.14 6.64
C LYS A 225 12.64 5.01 7.29
N LYS A 226 12.21 5.67 8.37
CA LYS A 226 13.08 6.46 9.24
C LYS A 226 12.94 5.93 10.66
N ARG A 227 14.03 5.41 11.21
CA ARG A 227 14.08 4.89 12.58
C ARG A 227 15.19 5.59 13.37
N LYS A 228 15.07 5.61 14.69
CA LYS A 228 16.11 6.13 15.59
C LYS A 228 16.74 4.95 16.30
N LEU A 229 18.03 4.73 16.07
CA LEU A 229 18.83 3.73 16.78
C LEU A 229 19.06 4.17 18.23
N GLU A 230 19.10 3.21 19.14
CA GLU A 230 19.52 3.43 20.52
C GLU A 230 21.04 3.56 20.59
N LYS A 231 21.50 4.62 21.25
CA LYS A 231 22.92 5.00 21.28
C LYS A 231 23.80 4.09 22.13
N GLY A 232 23.23 3.10 22.83
CA GLY A 232 24.00 2.14 23.61
C GLY A 232 24.90 2.81 24.64
N LYS A 233 24.38 3.38 25.74
CA LYS A 233 25.26 3.76 26.87
C LYS A 233 25.96 2.53 27.51
N ASP A 234 25.37 1.35 27.42
CA ASP A 234 25.64 0.25 28.36
C ASP A 234 26.58 -0.86 27.82
N SER A 235 26.86 -0.91 26.52
CA SER A 235 27.72 -1.98 25.95
C SER A 235 28.51 -1.52 24.72
N PHE A 236 29.79 -1.92 24.65
CA PHE A 236 30.69 -1.71 23.50
C PHE A 236 30.06 -2.23 22.19
N TYR A 237 29.54 -3.45 22.23
CA TYR A 237 28.92 -4.11 21.08
C TYR A 237 27.69 -3.33 20.57
N THR A 238 26.87 -2.77 21.46
CA THR A 238 25.72 -1.94 21.06
C THR A 238 26.15 -0.66 20.34
N LYS A 239 27.23 0.00 20.81
CA LYS A 239 27.80 1.19 20.16
C LYS A 239 28.40 0.86 18.80
N GLN A 240 29.14 -0.25 18.69
CA GLN A 240 29.75 -0.69 17.44
C GLN A 240 28.68 -1.03 16.39
N GLY A 241 27.61 -1.74 16.78
CA GLY A 241 26.49 -2.01 15.87
C GLY A 241 25.85 -0.73 15.33
N VAL A 242 25.71 0.32 16.15
CA VAL A 242 25.20 1.62 15.69
C VAL A 242 26.14 2.29 14.69
N ARG A 243 27.47 2.19 14.87
CA ARG A 243 28.45 2.73 13.93
C ARG A 243 28.35 2.02 12.58
N PHE A 244 28.33 0.68 12.58
CA PHE A 244 28.17 -0.09 11.35
C PHE A 244 26.86 0.22 10.64
N ALA A 245 25.74 0.32 11.37
CA ALA A 245 24.45 0.67 10.78
C ALA A 245 24.44 2.07 10.15
N LYS A 246 25.13 3.05 10.76
CA LYS A 246 25.30 4.39 10.19
C LYS A 246 26.15 4.40 8.91
N MET A 247 27.09 3.47 8.78
CA MET A 247 27.88 3.24 7.57
C MET A 247 27.13 2.39 6.52
N GLY A 248 25.89 1.96 6.80
CA GLY A 248 25.13 1.08 5.90
C GLY A 248 25.54 -0.40 5.98
N MET A 249 26.46 -0.78 6.87
CA MET A 249 26.95 -2.15 7.06
C MET A 249 26.02 -2.90 8.03
N TRP A 250 24.80 -3.18 7.59
CA TRP A 250 23.74 -3.71 8.45
C TRP A 250 23.97 -5.14 8.94
N ASP A 251 24.68 -5.98 8.17
CA ASP A 251 25.00 -7.35 8.60
C ASP A 251 26.02 -7.36 9.73
N ALA A 252 27.07 -6.53 9.61
CA ALA A 252 28.00 -6.28 10.70
C ALA A 252 27.28 -5.69 11.94
N ALA A 253 26.34 -4.77 11.73
CA ALA A 253 25.55 -4.21 12.83
C ALA A 253 24.71 -5.27 13.57
N ILE A 254 24.10 -6.19 12.83
CA ILE A 254 23.34 -7.32 13.40
C ILE A 254 24.28 -8.20 14.24
N GLY A 255 25.45 -8.56 13.71
CA GLY A 255 26.43 -9.38 14.44
C GLY A 255 26.86 -8.75 15.75
N GLU A 256 27.14 -7.44 15.76
CA GLU A 256 27.49 -6.72 16.98
C GLU A 256 26.32 -6.65 17.98
N TRP A 257 25.09 -6.41 17.55
CA TRP A 257 23.95 -6.43 18.46
C TRP A 257 23.62 -7.84 18.99
N GLN A 258 23.90 -8.90 18.23
CA GLN A 258 23.80 -10.27 18.71
C GLN A 258 24.82 -10.56 19.82
N LYS A 259 26.10 -10.19 19.62
CA LYS A 259 27.12 -10.26 20.69
C LYS A 259 26.73 -9.46 21.93
N ALA A 260 26.09 -8.31 21.75
CA ALA A 260 25.56 -7.53 22.87
C ALA A 260 24.52 -8.33 23.67
N LEU A 261 23.65 -9.07 22.99
CA LEU A 261 22.64 -9.93 23.61
C LEU A 261 23.20 -11.23 24.20
N GLU A 262 24.32 -11.74 23.69
CA GLU A 262 25.04 -12.85 24.33
C GLU A 262 25.59 -12.44 25.71
N LYS A 263 26.03 -11.19 25.85
CA LYS A 263 26.52 -10.65 27.13
C LYS A 263 25.40 -10.20 28.06
N ASP A 264 24.36 -9.57 27.50
CA ASP A 264 23.18 -9.14 28.24
C ASP A 264 21.91 -9.45 27.45
N PRO A 265 21.27 -10.60 27.70
CA PRO A 265 20.02 -10.97 27.04
C PRO A 265 18.83 -10.05 27.38
N LYS A 266 18.95 -9.17 28.38
CA LYS A 266 17.91 -8.21 28.78
C LYS A 266 18.16 -6.81 28.21
N ASN A 267 19.11 -6.66 27.30
CA ASN A 267 19.43 -5.38 26.67
C ASN A 267 18.31 -4.92 25.71
N ALA A 268 17.38 -4.10 26.22
CA ALA A 268 16.26 -3.58 25.42
C ALA A 268 16.72 -2.81 24.17
N TRP A 269 17.89 -2.16 24.22
CA TRP A 269 18.44 -1.38 23.12
C TRP A 269 18.92 -2.25 21.97
N ALA A 270 19.65 -3.31 22.28
CA ALA A 270 20.10 -4.29 21.28
C ALA A 270 18.91 -4.97 20.61
N HIS A 271 17.89 -5.37 21.39
CA HIS A 271 16.63 -5.90 20.85
C HIS A 271 15.93 -4.89 19.91
N ASN A 272 15.78 -3.62 20.30
CA ASN A 272 15.14 -2.64 19.42
C ASN A 272 15.95 -2.38 18.14
N ASN A 273 17.28 -2.29 18.24
CA ASN A 273 18.15 -2.07 17.09
C ASN A 273 18.15 -3.27 16.14
N LEU A 274 18.15 -4.51 16.64
CA LEU A 274 17.92 -5.71 15.83
C LEU A 274 16.54 -5.71 15.18
N GLY A 275 15.50 -5.26 15.90
CA GLY A 275 14.17 -5.06 15.34
C GLY A 275 14.19 -4.13 14.12
N ILE A 276 14.94 -3.03 14.18
CA ILE A 276 15.15 -2.09 13.06
C ILE A 276 15.91 -2.76 11.91
N ALA A 277 16.95 -3.54 12.21
CA ALA A 277 17.76 -4.21 11.21
C ALA A 277 16.97 -5.28 10.44
N HIS A 278 16.22 -6.11 11.17
CA HIS A 278 15.32 -7.09 10.57
C HIS A 278 14.16 -6.44 9.83
N GLU A 279 13.65 -5.30 10.33
CA GLU A 279 12.65 -4.51 9.59
C GLU A 279 13.23 -4.05 8.26
N ARG A 280 14.45 -3.53 8.21
CA ARG A 280 15.13 -3.15 6.95
C ARG A 280 15.21 -4.32 5.97
N LYS A 281 15.57 -5.52 6.46
CA LYS A 281 15.67 -6.73 5.64
C LYS A 281 14.31 -7.28 5.17
N GLY A 282 13.18 -6.70 5.59
CA GLY A 282 11.85 -7.24 5.30
C GLY A 282 11.50 -8.49 6.13
N GLU A 283 12.32 -8.84 7.13
CA GLU A 283 12.12 -9.99 8.01
C GLU A 283 11.11 -9.65 9.12
N VAL A 284 9.87 -9.34 8.72
CA VAL A 284 8.82 -8.78 9.60
C VAL A 284 8.59 -9.62 10.86
N ALA A 285 8.61 -10.95 10.76
CA ALA A 285 8.42 -11.83 11.91
C ALA A 285 9.55 -11.71 12.95
N LYS A 286 10.81 -11.64 12.49
CA LYS A 286 11.99 -11.42 13.37
C LYS A 286 11.92 -10.02 13.98
N ALA A 287 11.66 -8.99 13.16
CA ALA A 287 11.51 -7.61 13.63
C ALA A 287 10.42 -7.48 14.72
N ARG A 288 9.26 -8.12 14.51
CA ARG A 288 8.15 -8.12 15.48
C ARG A 288 8.58 -8.74 16.81
N ARG A 289 9.26 -9.89 16.79
CA ARG A 289 9.75 -10.56 18.01
C ARG A 289 10.73 -9.67 18.78
N GLU A 290 11.67 -9.07 18.09
CA GLU A 290 12.70 -8.22 18.70
C GLU A 290 12.11 -6.92 19.28
N TYR A 291 11.22 -6.25 18.56
CA TYR A 291 10.49 -5.09 19.11
C TYR A 291 9.59 -5.45 20.30
N GLN A 292 8.95 -6.63 20.29
CA GLN A 292 8.17 -7.12 21.43
C GLN A 292 9.04 -7.30 22.66
N LYS A 293 10.21 -7.95 22.52
CA LYS A 293 11.17 -8.10 23.62
C LYS A 293 11.60 -6.74 24.17
N ALA A 294 12.04 -5.83 23.30
CA ALA A 294 12.44 -4.48 23.71
C ALA A 294 11.33 -3.75 24.50
N SER A 295 10.08 -3.81 24.01
CA SER A 295 8.94 -3.17 24.67
C SER A 295 8.54 -3.79 26.01
N LYS A 296 8.85 -5.08 26.22
CA LYS A 296 8.63 -5.77 27.50
C LYS A 296 9.73 -5.46 28.50
N LEU A 297 10.98 -5.37 28.04
CA LEU A 297 12.15 -5.12 28.88
C LEU A 297 12.20 -3.67 29.38
N ASP A 298 11.76 -2.71 28.57
CA ASP A 298 11.62 -1.32 28.96
C ASP A 298 10.26 -0.76 28.49
N PRO A 299 9.22 -0.89 29.33
CA PRO A 299 7.88 -0.39 29.03
C PRO A 299 7.77 1.14 29.03
N LYS A 300 8.72 1.86 29.64
CA LYS A 300 8.70 3.33 29.76
C LYS A 300 9.13 4.00 28.45
N GLU A 301 10.02 3.35 27.70
CA GLU A 301 10.42 3.82 26.38
C GLU A 301 9.32 3.58 25.32
N LYS A 302 8.46 4.60 25.16
CA LYS A 302 7.33 4.61 24.22
C LYS A 302 7.73 4.27 22.78
N ARG A 303 8.98 4.54 22.38
CA ARG A 303 9.48 4.28 21.02
C ARG A 303 9.47 2.80 20.64
N TYR A 304 9.72 1.87 21.57
CA TYR A 304 9.70 0.43 21.25
C TYR A 304 8.29 -0.02 20.90
N LYS A 305 7.31 0.38 21.70
CA LYS A 305 5.89 0.15 21.41
C LYS A 305 5.49 0.82 20.09
N LYS A 306 5.96 2.05 19.83
CA LYS A 306 5.72 2.74 18.55
C LYS A 306 6.29 1.99 17.36
N ASN A 307 7.55 1.53 17.41
CA ASN A 307 8.16 0.75 16.33
C ASN A 307 7.39 -0.56 16.07
N LEU A 308 6.96 -1.25 17.12
CA LEU A 308 6.12 -2.44 17.01
C LEU A 308 4.76 -2.12 16.36
N VAL A 309 4.08 -1.06 16.80
CA VAL A 309 2.79 -0.63 16.25
C VAL A 309 2.93 -0.20 14.79
N ASP A 310 3.97 0.56 14.45
CA ASP A 310 4.23 1.00 13.06
C ASP A 310 4.52 -0.19 12.14
N LEU A 311 5.30 -1.18 12.63
CA LEU A 311 5.57 -2.42 11.92
C LEU A 311 4.26 -3.20 11.69
N LYS A 312 3.43 -3.33 12.72
CA LYS A 312 2.12 -3.99 12.65
C LYS A 312 1.19 -3.25 11.70
N LYS A 313 0.97 -1.95 11.82
CA LYS A 313 0.12 -1.16 10.90
C LYS A 313 0.53 -1.29 9.44
N ALA A 314 1.84 -1.26 9.16
CA ALA A 314 2.32 -1.44 7.79
C ALA A 314 2.01 -2.86 7.27
N HIS A 315 2.19 -3.88 8.11
CA HIS A 315 1.85 -5.27 7.79
C HIS A 315 0.33 -5.52 7.74
N ASP A 316 -0.46 -4.86 8.60
CA ASP A 316 -1.90 -5.03 8.74
C ASP A 316 -2.67 -4.23 7.69
N LYS A 317 -2.09 -3.15 7.12
CA LYS A 317 -2.60 -2.51 5.91
C LYS A 317 -2.43 -3.42 4.69
N ALA A 318 -1.23 -3.99 4.54
CA ALA A 318 -0.96 -5.01 3.52
C ALA A 318 -1.89 -6.20 3.65
N ARG A 319 -2.07 -6.67 4.89
CA ARG A 319 -2.90 -7.81 5.24
C ARG A 319 -4.40 -7.50 5.23
N GLY A 320 -4.82 -6.29 5.55
CA GLY A 320 -6.22 -5.87 5.53
C GLY A 320 -6.77 -5.86 4.11
N GLU A 321 -5.96 -5.38 3.15
CA GLU A 321 -6.28 -5.48 1.72
C GLU A 321 -6.13 -6.94 1.22
N TYR A 322 -5.12 -7.72 1.65
CA TYR A 322 -5.00 -9.17 1.41
C TYR A 322 -6.22 -9.99 1.89
N LEU A 323 -6.67 -9.72 3.12
CA LEU A 323 -7.82 -10.35 3.78
C LEU A 323 -9.15 -9.82 3.25
N ALA A 324 -9.17 -8.67 2.58
CA ALA A 324 -10.33 -8.16 1.86
C ALA A 324 -10.45 -8.76 0.45
N THR A 325 -9.36 -9.28 -0.13
CA THR A 325 -9.35 -9.62 -1.56
C THR A 325 -8.76 -10.97 -1.96
N GLY A 326 -8.32 -11.84 -1.04
CA GLY A 326 -7.73 -13.11 -1.51
C GLY A 326 -7.40 -14.20 -0.51
N SER A 327 -7.79 -14.10 0.76
CA SER A 327 -8.06 -15.31 1.54
C SER A 327 -9.56 -15.51 1.41
N LEU A 328 -10.00 -16.62 0.82
CA LEU A 328 -11.42 -16.94 0.71
C LEU A 328 -11.94 -17.11 2.15
N LYS A 329 -12.34 -16.02 2.81
CA LYS A 329 -12.91 -16.09 4.16
C LYS A 329 -14.29 -16.69 4.03
N MET A 330 -14.35 -18.00 3.87
CA MET A 330 -15.59 -18.70 3.61
C MET A 330 -15.55 -20.10 4.18
N VAL A 331 -16.74 -20.67 4.25
CA VAL A 331 -16.95 -22.08 4.51
C VAL A 331 -16.49 -22.87 3.29
N ILE A 332 -15.47 -23.70 3.44
CA ILE A 332 -14.92 -24.55 2.38
C ILE A 332 -15.47 -25.98 2.43
N ARG A 333 -16.03 -26.39 3.58
CA ARG A 333 -16.68 -27.70 3.76
C ARG A 333 -17.64 -27.67 4.96
N ARG A 334 -18.71 -28.46 4.93
CA ARG A 334 -19.60 -28.72 6.07
C ARG A 334 -19.72 -30.24 6.30
N LYS A 335 -19.71 -30.67 7.57
CA LYS A 335 -19.99 -32.05 8.01
C LYS A 335 -20.80 -31.99 9.31
N GLY A 336 -22.12 -32.18 9.22
CA GLY A 336 -23.03 -31.96 10.35
C GLY A 336 -22.94 -30.51 10.83
N ASP A 337 -22.69 -30.33 12.13
CA ASP A 337 -22.55 -29.02 12.79
C ASP A 337 -21.12 -28.47 12.77
N MET A 338 -20.19 -29.18 12.11
CA MET A 338 -18.84 -28.68 11.88
C MET A 338 -18.72 -28.06 10.49
N VAL A 339 -18.15 -26.87 10.44
CA VAL A 339 -17.73 -26.19 9.22
C VAL A 339 -16.22 -26.01 9.20
N TYR A 340 -15.65 -26.11 8.00
CA TYR A 340 -14.25 -25.83 7.74
C TYR A 340 -14.18 -24.47 7.09
N ILE A 341 -13.37 -23.59 7.65
CA ILE A 341 -13.15 -22.25 7.10
C ILE A 341 -11.72 -22.11 6.61
N ASP A 342 -11.54 -21.41 5.49
CA ASP A 342 -10.22 -21.10 4.93
C ASP A 342 -9.55 -19.93 5.69
N LEU A 343 -9.48 -20.11 7.02
CA LEU A 343 -8.79 -19.25 7.95
C LEU A 343 -8.06 -20.10 8.99
N GLY A 344 -6.78 -19.85 9.26
CA GLY A 344 -5.93 -20.69 10.12
C GLY A 344 -4.91 -19.87 10.91
N LYS A 345 -3.83 -20.48 11.39
CA LYS A 345 -2.76 -19.80 12.15
C LYS A 345 -2.12 -18.66 11.35
N LYS A 346 -1.94 -18.84 10.03
CA LYS A 346 -1.47 -17.76 9.12
C LYS A 346 -2.41 -16.56 9.08
N HIS A 347 -3.69 -16.80 9.35
CA HIS A 347 -4.73 -15.79 9.44
C HIS A 347 -4.93 -15.27 10.89
N GLU A 348 -4.04 -15.65 11.82
CA GLU A 348 -4.11 -15.32 13.26
C GLU A 348 -5.44 -15.74 13.91
N VAL A 349 -6.06 -16.83 13.43
CA VAL A 349 -7.22 -17.43 14.09
C VAL A 349 -6.76 -18.23 15.29
N GLY A 350 -7.35 -17.96 16.45
CA GLY A 350 -7.21 -18.73 17.67
C GLY A 350 -8.34 -19.74 17.88
N VAL A 351 -8.08 -20.78 18.67
CA VAL A 351 -9.15 -21.63 19.21
C VAL A 351 -10.04 -20.78 20.12
N GLY A 352 -11.35 -20.98 20.03
CA GLY A 352 -12.37 -20.23 20.77
C GLY A 352 -12.88 -18.96 20.07
N GLU A 353 -12.26 -18.54 18.97
CA GLU A 353 -12.72 -17.35 18.24
C GLU A 353 -14.07 -17.56 17.56
N VAL A 354 -14.91 -16.52 17.56
CA VAL A 354 -16.26 -16.55 16.98
C VAL A 354 -16.30 -15.73 15.70
N PHE A 355 -16.85 -16.35 14.64
CA PHE A 355 -17.07 -15.73 13.35
C PHE A 355 -18.57 -15.61 13.06
N ILE A 356 -18.92 -14.55 12.34
CA ILE A 356 -20.24 -14.36 11.72
C ILE A 356 -20.15 -14.97 10.33
N VAL A 357 -21.15 -15.79 9.99
CA VAL A 357 -21.32 -16.34 8.64
C VAL A 357 -22.40 -15.54 7.93
N TYR A 358 -22.13 -15.12 6.70
CA TYR A 358 -23.01 -14.30 5.89
C TYR A 358 -22.95 -14.69 4.42
N ARG A 359 -23.98 -14.33 3.66
CA ARG A 359 -24.09 -14.57 2.22
C ARG A 359 -24.37 -13.25 1.53
N GLU A 360 -23.68 -12.99 0.43
CA GLU A 360 -24.02 -11.87 -0.44
C GLU A 360 -25.06 -12.33 -1.45
N VAL A 361 -26.20 -11.66 -1.46
CA VAL A 361 -27.29 -11.89 -2.40
C VAL A 361 -27.31 -10.74 -3.39
N ALA A 362 -27.35 -11.08 -4.68
CA ALA A 362 -27.40 -10.07 -5.74
C ALA A 362 -28.78 -9.41 -5.75
N ILE A 363 -28.80 -8.09 -5.63
CA ILE A 363 -30.00 -7.28 -5.86
C ILE A 363 -30.12 -7.11 -7.37
N LYS A 364 -31.16 -7.70 -7.94
CA LYS A 364 -31.44 -7.59 -9.37
C LYS A 364 -32.52 -6.55 -9.64
N HIS A 365 -32.34 -5.77 -10.69
CA HIS A 365 -33.37 -4.87 -11.19
C HIS A 365 -34.52 -5.70 -11.75
N PRO A 366 -35.78 -5.48 -11.32
CA PRO A 366 -36.90 -6.39 -11.57
C PRO A 366 -37.27 -6.52 -13.05
N VAL A 367 -36.88 -5.55 -13.88
CA VAL A 367 -37.23 -5.51 -15.31
C VAL A 367 -36.08 -5.99 -16.20
N THR A 368 -34.84 -5.69 -15.84
CA THR A 368 -33.68 -5.95 -16.69
C THR A 368 -32.90 -7.20 -16.26
N ASP A 369 -33.21 -7.77 -15.09
CA ASP A 369 -32.46 -8.84 -14.43
C ASP A 369 -30.98 -8.48 -14.16
N GLU A 370 -30.60 -7.21 -14.37
CA GLU A 370 -29.24 -6.73 -14.11
C GLU A 370 -28.98 -6.65 -12.60
N VAL A 371 -27.80 -7.11 -12.19
CA VAL A 371 -27.36 -6.97 -10.80
C VAL A 371 -27.00 -5.50 -10.54
N ILE A 372 -27.85 -4.81 -9.77
CA ILE A 372 -27.71 -3.40 -9.42
C ILE A 372 -27.08 -3.19 -8.04
N GLY A 373 -26.97 -4.26 -7.25
CA GLY A 373 -26.34 -4.21 -5.94
C GLY A 373 -26.15 -5.58 -5.33
N THR A 374 -25.64 -5.61 -4.10
CA THR A 374 -25.50 -6.82 -3.30
C THR A 374 -25.91 -6.54 -1.86
N GLU A 375 -26.76 -7.37 -1.29
CA GLU A 375 -27.16 -7.32 0.11
C GLU A 375 -26.43 -8.43 0.90
N GLU A 376 -26.06 -8.15 2.15
CA GLU A 376 -25.47 -9.14 3.04
C GLU A 376 -26.54 -9.77 3.94
N GLU A 377 -26.89 -11.03 3.69
CA GLU A 377 -27.73 -11.81 4.57
C GLU A 377 -26.89 -12.50 5.65
N ARG A 378 -27.28 -12.30 6.92
CA ARG A 378 -26.60 -12.95 8.04
C ARG A 378 -27.16 -14.35 8.28
N ILE A 379 -26.35 -15.35 7.95
CA ILE A 379 -26.72 -16.77 7.99
C ILE A 379 -26.53 -17.40 9.37
N GLY A 380 -25.47 -17.00 10.09
CA GLY A 380 -25.20 -17.63 11.39
C GLY A 380 -23.92 -17.19 12.09
N LYS A 381 -23.51 -18.00 13.05
CA LYS A 381 -22.28 -17.84 13.83
C LYS A 381 -21.62 -19.20 14.04
N ILE A 382 -20.29 -19.18 14.00
CA ILE A 382 -19.46 -20.37 14.19
C ILE A 382 -18.36 -20.07 15.20
N LYS A 383 -17.95 -21.06 15.99
CA LYS A 383 -16.87 -20.96 16.99
C LYS A 383 -15.74 -21.92 16.63
N VAL A 384 -14.51 -21.42 16.58
CA VAL A 384 -13.35 -22.21 16.14
C VAL A 384 -12.92 -23.20 17.22
N ASN A 385 -12.90 -24.49 16.88
CA ASN A 385 -12.51 -25.57 17.79
C ASN A 385 -11.08 -26.07 17.51
N LYS A 386 -10.64 -26.05 16.25
CA LYS A 386 -9.28 -26.48 15.86
C LYS A 386 -8.69 -25.58 14.79
N VAL A 387 -7.41 -25.23 14.94
CA VAL A 387 -6.70 -24.34 14.00
C VAL A 387 -5.48 -25.05 13.41
N SER A 388 -5.43 -25.12 12.08
CA SER A 388 -4.26 -25.56 11.31
C SER A 388 -3.55 -24.36 10.68
N GLU A 389 -2.44 -24.56 9.97
CA GLU A 389 -1.69 -23.46 9.35
C GLU A 389 -2.54 -22.58 8.42
N LYS A 390 -3.36 -23.19 7.56
CA LYS A 390 -4.13 -22.48 6.53
C LYS A 390 -5.65 -22.43 6.79
N MET A 391 -6.21 -23.41 7.50
CA MET A 391 -7.65 -23.56 7.75
C MET A 391 -7.97 -23.80 9.23
N SER A 392 -9.25 -23.70 9.58
CA SER A 392 -9.78 -23.99 10.91
C SER A 392 -11.06 -24.79 10.80
N ILE A 393 -11.31 -25.59 11.82
CA ILE A 393 -12.56 -26.31 12.02
C ILE A 393 -13.33 -25.54 13.09
N ALA A 394 -14.56 -25.17 12.78
CA ALA A 394 -15.44 -24.43 13.65
C ALA A 394 -16.79 -25.16 13.79
N GLU A 395 -17.38 -25.04 14.96
CA GLU A 395 -18.71 -25.57 15.29
C GLU A 395 -19.76 -24.48 15.07
N VAL A 396 -20.90 -24.86 14.51
CA VAL A 396 -22.05 -23.98 14.32
C VAL A 396 -22.70 -23.74 15.68
N ILE A 397 -22.68 -22.48 16.15
CA ILE A 397 -23.25 -22.10 17.45
C ILE A 397 -24.61 -21.40 17.31
N LYS A 398 -24.91 -20.88 16.11
CA LYS A 398 -26.22 -20.31 15.75
C LYS A 398 -26.34 -20.35 14.24
N GLU A 399 -27.44 -20.84 13.71
CA GLU A 399 -27.77 -20.74 12.28
C GLU A 399 -29.24 -20.37 12.10
N ASP A 400 -29.54 -19.78 10.95
CA ASP A 400 -30.90 -19.55 10.50
C ASP A 400 -31.61 -20.91 10.24
N PRO A 401 -32.83 -21.13 10.77
CA PRO A 401 -33.56 -22.39 10.59
C PRO A 401 -33.91 -22.71 9.14
N GLU A 402 -34.21 -21.68 8.34
CA GLU A 402 -34.66 -21.80 6.96
C GLU A 402 -33.49 -21.67 5.98
N ASN A 403 -32.44 -20.93 6.37
CA ASN A 403 -31.29 -20.67 5.53
C ASN A 403 -29.97 -21.14 6.17
N LYS A 404 -29.75 -22.45 6.19
CA LYS A 404 -28.55 -23.05 6.82
C LYS A 404 -27.23 -22.60 6.17
N ILE A 405 -26.16 -22.62 6.96
CA ILE A 405 -24.77 -22.37 6.51
C ILE A 405 -24.34 -23.40 5.45
N LYS A 406 -23.83 -22.94 4.32
CA LYS A 406 -23.40 -23.76 3.18
C LYS A 406 -21.96 -23.43 2.75
N VAL A 407 -21.38 -24.30 1.92
CA VAL A 407 -20.09 -24.05 1.30
C VAL A 407 -20.17 -22.78 0.44
N LYS A 408 -19.09 -21.98 0.46
CA LYS A 408 -18.94 -20.63 -0.12
C LYS A 408 -19.55 -19.48 0.69
N ASP A 409 -20.31 -19.75 1.75
CA ASP A 409 -20.77 -18.67 2.64
C ASP A 409 -19.57 -17.98 3.29
N LYS A 410 -19.59 -16.65 3.31
CA LYS A 410 -18.47 -15.83 3.78
C LYS A 410 -18.44 -15.76 5.29
N VAL A 411 -17.26 -15.54 5.86
CA VAL A 411 -17.05 -15.44 7.31
C VAL A 411 -16.28 -14.18 7.69
N ARG A 412 -16.70 -13.50 8.76
CA ARG A 412 -15.97 -12.35 9.33
C ARG A 412 -15.91 -12.39 10.85
N LYS A 413 -14.85 -11.83 11.43
CA LYS A 413 -14.65 -11.79 12.88
C LYS A 413 -15.64 -10.80 13.51
N ARG A 414 -16.16 -11.12 14.69
CA ARG A 414 -17.04 -10.21 15.45
C ARG A 414 -16.22 -8.99 15.91
N GLY A 415 -16.43 -7.81 15.29
CA GLY A 415 -15.76 -6.55 15.64
C GLY A 415 -15.14 -5.77 14.47
N GLY A 416 -15.48 -6.08 13.22
CA GLY A 416 -15.18 -5.22 12.07
C GLY A 416 -16.47 -4.70 11.47
N ASP A 417 -16.98 -3.62 12.05
CA ASP A 417 -17.85 -2.66 11.36
C ASP A 417 -16.96 -1.47 10.95
#